data_AF-A0A415FEN2-F1
#
_entry.id   AF-A0A415FEN2-F1
#
_cell.length_a   1.000
_cell.length_b   1.000
_cell.length_c   1.000
_cell.angle_alpha   90.00
_cell.angle_beta   90.00
_cell.angle_gamma   90.00
#
_symmetry.space_group_name_H-M   'P 1'
#
loop_
_entity.id
_entity.type
_entity.pdbx_description
1 polymer ?
#
loop_
_entity_poly.entity_id
_entity_poly.type
_entity_poly.pdbx_seq_one_letter_code
_entity_poly.pdbx_strand_id
1 'polypeptide(L)'
;MNSYSTISISSCKDDKDASAVAHDPNQPIEVTDFTPKSGGGGNTRMVIYGANFGTDPSIISVKIGGKEAIVVSSKGNSLYCLTPSLCFEGSVEVKIGKQSSKAQAKYEYEPQLVVSTLCGYLDEYGKKLFKIY
;
A
#
# COMPACT_ATOMS: atom_id res chain seq x y z
N MET A 1 51.88 -30.27 -19.07
CA MET A 1 51.60 -28.89 -19.54
C MET A 1 50.10 -28.67 -19.39
N ASN A 2 49.77 -27.96 -18.31
CA ASN A 2 48.54 -27.39 -17.78
C ASN A 2 47.18 -27.93 -18.23
N SER A 3 46.59 -28.73 -17.31
CA SER A 3 45.19 -29.12 -17.25
C SER A 3 44.32 -27.91 -16.93
N TYR A 4 43.37 -27.56 -17.81
CA TYR A 4 42.44 -26.46 -17.60
C TYR A 4 41.29 -26.93 -16.70
N SER A 5 41.34 -26.53 -15.43
CA SER A 5 40.26 -26.77 -14.47
C SER A 5 39.21 -25.66 -14.63
N THR A 6 38.03 -26.01 -15.15
CA THR A 6 36.87 -25.13 -15.25
C THR A 6 36.38 -24.75 -13.85
N ILE A 7 36.61 -23.50 -13.45
CA ILE A 7 36.12 -22.95 -12.19
C ILE A 7 34.68 -22.45 -12.41
N SER A 8 33.70 -23.30 -12.05
CA SER A 8 32.31 -22.89 -11.89
C SER A 8 32.14 -22.26 -10.51
N ILE A 9 32.00 -20.93 -10.48
CA ILE A 9 31.64 -20.16 -9.29
C ILE A 9 30.13 -20.30 -9.00
N SER A 10 29.77 -21.40 -8.35
CA SER A 10 28.47 -21.55 -7.66
C SER A 10 28.71 -21.40 -6.15
N SER A 11 28.38 -20.22 -5.60
CA SER A 11 28.47 -19.89 -4.16
C SER A 11 27.59 -18.65 -3.92
N CYS A 12 26.65 -18.54 -2.98
CA CYS A 12 26.38 -19.24 -1.72
C CYS A 12 24.87 -19.48 -1.52
N LYS A 13 24.55 -20.52 -0.73
CA LYS A 13 23.30 -20.64 0.04
C LYS A 13 23.36 -19.66 1.21
N ASP A 14 22.26 -18.95 1.43
CA ASP A 14 21.91 -18.35 2.73
C ASP A 14 20.53 -18.88 3.09
N ASP A 15 20.48 -19.80 4.06
CA ASP A 15 19.24 -20.24 4.66
C ASP A 15 18.73 -19.13 5.58
N LYS A 16 17.78 -18.34 5.09
CA LYS A 16 16.79 -17.65 5.93
C LYS A 16 15.39 -17.96 5.45
N ASP A 17 14.78 -18.85 6.23
CA ASP A 17 13.36 -19.06 6.37
C ASP A 17 12.61 -17.71 6.46
N ALA A 18 12.11 -17.29 5.30
CA ALA A 18 10.87 -16.56 5.14
C ALA A 18 10.50 -16.85 3.70
N SER A 19 9.79 -17.97 3.48
CA SER A 19 9.21 -18.29 2.18
C SER A 19 8.44 -17.05 1.72
N ALA A 20 9.06 -16.29 0.82
CA ALA A 20 8.44 -15.18 0.13
C ALA A 20 7.39 -15.83 -0.75
N VAL A 21 6.18 -16.01 -0.21
CA VAL A 21 5.07 -16.61 -0.93
C VAL A 21 4.75 -15.64 -2.07
N ALA A 22 5.32 -15.94 -3.24
CA ALA A 22 5.01 -15.24 -4.47
C ALA A 22 3.51 -15.39 -4.74
N HIS A 23 2.92 -14.36 -5.35
CA HIS A 23 1.51 -14.38 -5.70
C HIS A 23 1.22 -15.55 -6.66
N ASP A 24 0.31 -16.45 -6.29
CA ASP A 24 -0.20 -17.53 -7.14
C ASP A 24 -1.44 -17.06 -7.91
N PRO A 25 -1.37 -16.86 -9.24
CA PRO A 25 -2.52 -16.42 -10.03
C PRO A 25 -3.70 -17.40 -10.04
N ASN A 26 -3.49 -18.65 -9.61
CA ASN A 26 -4.53 -19.68 -9.56
C ASN A 26 -5.32 -19.66 -8.26
N GLN A 27 -4.82 -18.97 -7.22
CA GLN A 27 -5.51 -18.83 -5.94
C GLN A 27 -6.20 -17.46 -5.86
N PRO A 28 -7.41 -17.38 -5.28
CA PRO A 28 -8.06 -16.10 -5.05
C PRO A 28 -7.29 -15.28 -4.00
N ILE A 29 -7.37 -13.95 -4.12
CA ILE A 29 -6.89 -13.06 -3.08
C ILE A 29 -7.99 -12.93 -2.02
N GLU A 30 -7.63 -13.11 -0.76
CA GLU A 30 -8.58 -12.97 0.35
C GLU A 30 -8.12 -11.88 1.30
N VAL A 31 -9.08 -11.06 1.75
CA VAL A 31 -8.88 -10.06 2.80
C VAL A 31 -9.65 -10.52 4.02
N THR A 32 -8.94 -10.97 5.04
CA THR A 32 -9.55 -11.52 6.26
C THR A 32 -9.85 -10.42 7.26
N ASP A 33 -8.89 -9.54 7.51
CA ASP A 33 -9.00 -8.51 8.53
C ASP A 33 -8.08 -7.32 8.24
N PHE A 34 -8.21 -6.25 9.02
CA PHE A 34 -7.30 -5.11 8.98
C PHE A 34 -7.27 -4.38 10.31
N THR A 35 -6.16 -3.69 10.58
CA THR A 35 -5.95 -2.91 11.80
C THR A 35 -5.21 -1.62 11.46
N PRO A 36 -5.61 -0.45 12.00
CA PRO A 36 -6.73 -0.23 12.92
C PRO A 36 -8.10 -0.24 12.23
N LYS A 37 -9.19 -0.35 13.01
CA LYS A 37 -10.57 -0.28 12.52
C LYS A 37 -11.07 1.13 12.28
N SER A 38 -10.54 2.09 13.02
CA SER A 38 -10.82 3.51 12.86
C SER A 38 -9.53 4.32 12.75
N GLY A 39 -9.66 5.58 12.34
CA GLY A 39 -8.59 6.58 12.42
C GLY A 39 -8.67 7.63 11.32
N GLY A 40 -7.65 8.49 11.30
CA GLY A 40 -7.60 9.62 10.38
C GLY A 40 -7.23 9.25 8.94
N GLY A 41 -7.64 10.11 8.02
CA GLY A 41 -7.07 10.14 6.66
C GLY A 41 -5.74 10.89 6.62
N GLY A 42 -4.84 10.45 5.73
CA GLY A 42 -3.58 11.16 5.49
C GLY A 42 -2.43 10.60 6.32
N ASN A 43 -2.11 9.31 6.11
CA ASN A 43 -0.98 8.57 6.67
C ASN A 43 -1.24 7.76 7.94
N THR A 44 -2.48 7.35 8.22
CA THR A 44 -2.70 6.31 9.24
C THR A 44 -2.07 5.01 8.75
N ARG A 45 -1.26 4.42 9.62
CA ARG A 45 -0.57 3.15 9.38
C ARG A 45 -1.57 2.01 9.52
N MET A 46 -1.86 1.35 8.40
CA MET A 46 -2.83 0.27 8.35
C MET A 46 -2.15 -1.01 7.87
N VAL A 47 -2.45 -2.10 8.57
CA VAL A 47 -2.06 -3.47 8.18
C VAL A 47 -3.32 -4.17 7.71
N ILE A 48 -3.30 -4.73 6.50
CA ILE A 48 -4.36 -5.59 5.99
C ILE A 48 -3.85 -7.03 6.04
N TYR A 49 -4.63 -7.90 6.65
CA TYR A 49 -4.39 -9.33 6.77
C TYR A 49 -5.19 -10.08 5.72
N GLY A 50 -4.62 -11.16 5.22
CA GLY A 50 -5.25 -11.96 4.19
C GLY A 50 -4.36 -13.07 3.66
N ALA A 51 -4.62 -13.46 2.42
CA ALA A 51 -3.88 -14.51 1.74
C ALA A 51 -3.60 -14.13 0.29
N ASN A 52 -2.50 -14.68 -0.22
CA ASN A 52 -2.08 -14.56 -1.61
C ASN A 52 -1.84 -13.10 -2.08
N PHE A 53 -1.31 -12.24 -1.20
CA PHE A 53 -0.92 -10.88 -1.56
C PHE A 53 0.37 -10.79 -2.37
N GLY A 54 1.19 -11.84 -2.38
CA GLY A 54 2.54 -11.78 -2.92
C GLY A 54 3.47 -10.86 -2.11
N THR A 55 4.71 -10.72 -2.57
CA THR A 55 5.76 -9.93 -1.92
C THR A 55 6.15 -8.67 -2.69
N ASP A 56 5.66 -8.51 -3.93
CA ASP A 56 5.96 -7.36 -4.77
C ASP A 56 4.91 -6.25 -4.57
N PRO A 57 5.24 -5.12 -3.92
CA PRO A 57 4.32 -4.01 -3.74
C PRO A 57 3.97 -3.30 -5.06
N SER A 58 4.78 -3.43 -6.11
CA SER A 58 4.60 -2.73 -7.39
C SER A 58 3.37 -3.19 -8.17
N ILE A 59 2.90 -4.41 -7.89
CA ILE A 59 1.72 -5.02 -8.52
C ILE A 59 0.47 -4.93 -7.64
N ILE A 60 0.60 -4.44 -6.41
CA ILE A 60 -0.47 -4.35 -5.41
C ILE A 60 -1.00 -2.91 -5.40
N SER A 61 -2.30 -2.76 -5.64
CA SER A 61 -3.02 -1.50 -5.50
C SER A 61 -4.09 -1.66 -4.43
N VAL A 62 -4.06 -0.79 -3.43
CA VAL A 62 -5.04 -0.79 -2.34
C VAL A 62 -5.89 0.46 -2.46
N LYS A 63 -7.20 0.33 -2.30
CA LYS A 63 -8.14 1.44 -2.22
C LYS A 63 -8.85 1.44 -0.89
N ILE A 64 -8.90 2.60 -0.25
CA ILE A 64 -9.59 2.83 1.01
C ILE A 64 -10.56 3.98 0.81
N GLY A 65 -11.85 3.72 0.99
CA GLY A 65 -12.93 4.68 0.78
C GLY A 65 -12.94 5.28 -0.64
N GLY A 66 -12.70 4.43 -1.66
CA GLY A 66 -12.62 4.85 -3.06
C GLY A 66 -11.35 5.62 -3.47
N LYS A 67 -10.41 5.86 -2.53
CA LYS A 67 -9.14 6.55 -2.78
C LYS A 67 -7.97 5.58 -2.78
N GLU A 68 -6.98 5.83 -3.61
CA GLU A 68 -5.77 5.01 -3.69
C GLU A 68 -4.88 5.21 -2.46
N ALA A 69 -4.57 4.11 -1.77
CA ALA A 69 -3.72 4.06 -0.61
C ALA A 69 -2.27 3.78 -1.00
N ILE A 70 -1.32 4.30 -0.22
CA ILE A 70 0.10 4.08 -0.49
C ILE A 70 0.49 2.74 0.11
N VAL A 71 0.87 1.78 -0.74
CA VAL A 71 1.40 0.48 -0.29
C VAL A 71 2.89 0.63 0.02
N VAL A 72 3.28 0.29 1.24
CA VAL A 72 4.66 0.43 1.72
C VAL A 72 5.42 -0.89 1.59
N SER A 73 4.78 -2.01 1.94
CA SER A 73 5.40 -3.34 1.85
C SER A 73 4.35 -4.44 1.85
N SER A 74 4.67 -5.60 1.28
CA SER A 74 3.84 -6.81 1.33
C SER A 74 4.67 -8.03 1.76
N LYS A 75 4.04 -8.93 2.50
CA LYS A 75 4.62 -10.18 3.01
C LYS A 75 3.84 -11.44 2.61
N GLY A 76 2.96 -11.34 1.60
CA GLY A 76 2.16 -12.46 1.09
C GLY A 76 0.85 -12.70 1.85
N ASN A 77 0.87 -12.70 3.18
CA ASN A 77 -0.30 -12.86 4.04
C ASN A 77 -0.67 -11.58 4.83
N SER A 78 0.17 -10.57 4.72
CA SER A 78 -0.10 -9.24 5.25
C SER A 78 0.50 -8.19 4.33
N LEU A 79 -0.17 -7.06 4.22
CA LEU A 79 0.36 -5.88 3.55
C LEU A 79 0.28 -4.68 4.48
N TYR A 80 1.22 -3.76 4.29
CA TYR A 80 1.30 -2.53 5.06
C TYR A 80 1.06 -1.34 4.12
N CYS A 81 0.07 -0.52 4.46
CA CYS A 81 -0.32 0.63 3.67
C CYS A 81 -0.62 1.86 4.53
N LEU A 82 -0.62 3.02 3.89
CA LEU A 82 -1.00 4.29 4.49
C LEU A 82 -2.37 4.72 3.96
N THR A 83 -3.26 5.10 4.88
CA THR A 83 -4.59 5.59 4.50
C THR A 83 -4.49 6.92 3.74
N PRO A 84 -5.20 7.06 2.61
CA PRO A 84 -5.27 8.33 1.91
C PRO A 84 -6.12 9.33 2.71
N SER A 85 -5.97 10.61 2.40
CA SER A 85 -6.89 11.63 2.90
C SER A 85 -8.28 11.46 2.27
N LEU A 86 -9.33 11.85 2.99
CA LEU A 86 -10.71 11.89 2.48
C LEU A 86 -11.31 10.51 2.12
N CYS A 87 -10.92 9.43 2.80
CA CYS A 87 -11.47 8.08 2.58
C CYS A 87 -12.80 7.81 3.32
N PHE A 88 -13.74 8.75 3.24
CA PHE A 88 -14.99 8.77 4.03
C PHE A 88 -15.88 7.52 3.91
N GLU A 89 -15.84 6.84 2.75
CA GLU A 89 -16.68 5.65 2.52
C GLU A 89 -16.19 4.43 3.32
N GLY A 90 -14.90 4.39 3.68
CA GLY A 90 -14.33 3.32 4.49
C GLY A 90 -14.23 1.94 3.81
N SER A 91 -14.58 1.81 2.53
CA SER A 91 -14.45 0.55 1.79
C SER A 91 -12.98 0.18 1.58
N VAL A 92 -12.58 -1.03 2.00
CA VAL A 92 -11.18 -1.50 1.83
C VAL A 92 -11.14 -2.53 0.71
N GLU A 93 -10.45 -2.19 -0.37
CA GLU A 93 -10.31 -3.02 -1.56
C GLU A 93 -8.82 -3.24 -1.86
N VAL A 94 -8.44 -4.49 -2.10
CA VAL A 94 -7.09 -4.89 -2.47
C VAL A 94 -7.14 -5.48 -3.87
N LYS A 95 -6.31 -4.96 -4.77
CA LYS A 95 -6.19 -5.41 -6.15
C LYS A 95 -4.75 -5.83 -6.44
N ILE A 96 -4.58 -6.99 -7.04
CA ILE A 96 -3.26 -7.51 -7.42
C ILE A 96 -3.36 -8.02 -8.85
N GLY A 97 -2.66 -7.34 -9.76
CA GLY A 97 -2.79 -7.60 -11.20
C GLY A 97 -4.25 -7.55 -11.69
N LYS A 98 -4.82 -8.71 -12.01
CA LYS A 98 -6.20 -8.86 -12.53
C LYS A 98 -7.22 -9.23 -11.45
N GLN A 99 -6.79 -9.67 -10.27
CA GLN A 99 -7.69 -10.10 -9.20
C GLN A 99 -7.94 -8.94 -8.23
N SER A 100 -9.13 -8.91 -7.65
CA SER A 100 -9.54 -7.92 -6.65
C SER A 100 -10.36 -8.56 -5.54
N SER A 101 -10.13 -8.14 -4.31
CA SER A 101 -10.82 -8.60 -3.11
C SER A 101 -11.21 -7.41 -2.25
N LYS A 102 -12.33 -7.51 -1.54
CA LYS A 102 -12.84 -6.45 -0.66
C LYS A 102 -12.96 -6.98 0.76
N ALA A 103 -12.61 -6.17 1.74
CA ALA A 103 -12.86 -6.50 3.13
C ALA A 103 -14.36 -6.43 3.43
N GLN A 104 -14.84 -7.32 4.31
CA GLN A 104 -16.23 -7.31 4.75
C GLN A 104 -16.51 -6.13 5.70
N ALA A 105 -15.54 -5.79 6.56
CA ALA A 105 -15.64 -4.65 7.46
C ALA A 105 -15.27 -3.35 6.75
N LYS A 106 -15.90 -2.25 7.15
CA LYS A 106 -15.53 -0.89 6.72
C LYS A 106 -14.57 -0.26 7.72
N TYR A 107 -13.66 0.55 7.21
CA TYR A 107 -12.81 1.43 8.00
C TYR A 107 -13.61 2.65 8.46
N GLU A 108 -13.56 2.95 9.75
CA GLU A 108 -14.24 4.09 10.33
C GLU A 108 -13.36 5.34 10.24
N TYR A 109 -13.71 6.23 9.32
CA TYR A 109 -12.95 7.46 9.08
C TYR A 109 -13.20 8.50 10.19
N GLU A 110 -12.14 8.88 10.88
CA GLU A 110 -12.15 9.96 11.86
C GLU A 110 -11.66 11.26 11.19
N PRO A 111 -12.55 12.23 10.93
CA PRO A 111 -12.16 13.47 10.29
C PRO A 111 -11.20 14.27 11.16
N GLN A 112 -10.06 14.64 10.58
CA GLN A 112 -9.10 15.54 11.21
C GLN A 112 -9.34 16.97 10.74
N LEU A 113 -9.25 17.93 11.66
CA LEU A 113 -9.32 19.35 11.33
C LEU A 113 -8.03 19.76 10.62
N VAL A 114 -8.16 20.16 9.35
CA VAL A 114 -7.06 20.68 8.55
C VAL A 114 -7.31 22.13 8.20
N VAL A 115 -6.28 22.96 8.27
CA VAL A 115 -6.35 24.34 7.80
C VAL A 115 -6.16 24.36 6.30
N SER A 116 -6.99 25.13 5.60
CA SER A 116 -6.84 25.37 4.18
C SER A 116 -6.96 26.87 3.91
N THR A 117 -6.23 27.33 2.91
CA THR A 117 -6.31 28.72 2.46
C THR A 117 -7.54 28.87 1.58
N LEU A 118 -8.58 29.52 2.10
CA LEU A 118 -9.80 29.81 1.34
C LEU A 118 -9.51 30.74 0.15
N CYS A 119 -8.68 31.77 0.38
CA CYS A 119 -8.35 32.76 -0.65
C CYS A 119 -7.02 33.46 -0.39
N GLY A 120 -6.38 33.90 -1.48
CA GLY A 120 -5.14 34.68 -1.48
C GLY A 120 -3.89 33.83 -1.70
N TYR A 121 -3.01 34.30 -2.60
CA TYR A 121 -1.64 33.80 -2.77
C TYR A 121 -0.68 34.99 -2.72
N LEU A 122 0.51 34.80 -2.17
CA LEU A 122 1.61 35.77 -2.20
C LEU A 122 2.57 35.35 -3.31
N ASP A 123 2.84 36.23 -4.27
CA ASP A 123 3.96 35.99 -5.19
C ASP A 123 5.31 36.15 -4.47
N GLU A 124 6.40 35.78 -5.14
CA GLU A 124 7.78 35.88 -4.61
C GLU A 124 8.18 37.32 -4.21
N TYR A 125 7.39 38.32 -4.62
CA TYR A 125 7.58 39.74 -4.31
C TYR A 125 6.62 40.25 -3.22
N GLY A 126 5.86 39.37 -2.57
CA GLY A 126 4.93 39.71 -1.49
C GLY A 126 3.65 40.41 -1.96
N LYS A 127 3.35 40.41 -3.27
CA LYS A 127 2.11 40.97 -3.80
C LYS A 127 0.98 39.98 -3.61
N LYS A 128 -0.07 40.43 -2.93
CA LYS A 128 -1.27 39.63 -2.66
C LYS A 128 -2.15 39.61 -3.91
N LEU A 129 -2.23 38.46 -4.56
CA LEU A 129 -3.12 38.26 -5.70
C LEU A 129 -4.37 37.50 -5.23
N PHE A 130 -5.53 38.16 -5.32
CA PHE A 130 -6.82 37.54 -5.05
C PHE A 130 -7.32 36.89 -6.35
N LYS A 131 -7.23 35.56 -6.45
CA LYS A 131 -7.97 34.81 -7.48
C LYS A 131 -9.27 34.33 -6.85
N ILE A 132 -10.38 34.94 -7.25
CA ILE A 132 -11.74 34.45 -7.02
C ILE A 132 -12.05 33.58 -8.25
N TYR A 133 -12.38 32.30 -8.06
CA TYR A 133 -12.89 31.43 -9.11
C TYR A 133 -14.40 31.63 -9.27
#